data_AF-F0WFA4-F1
#
_entry.id   AF-F0WFA4-F1
#
_cell.length_a   1.000
_cell.length_b   1.000
_cell.length_c   1.000
_cell.angle_alpha   90.00
_cell.angle_beta   90.00
_cell.angle_gamma   90.00
#
_symmetry.space_group_name_H-M   'P 1'
#
loop_
_entity.id
_entity.type
_entity.pdbx_description
1 polymer ?
#
loop_
_entity_poly.entity_id
_entity_poly.type
_entity_poly.pdbx_seq_one_letter_code
_entity_poly.pdbx_strand_id
1 'polypeptide(L)'
;MRFAQAFLIRSLRDLFGGRTTWFDSALEFILRFGTIEVGNQSDQCPSKLLRRLYVEVTQILRRTQPEGVLVCPEQHSAPPPPYYFGIQLSCKKFFFPIIPRNQLFRVVGKALPPDKPHPMLFHMCERDRSRASYWVQDFYKLFKRLRRRLLPIYSDVRFRLSFCILPVRALSWFLQQAHPEIILCTQKHCGEVESYQHLFFDCSWTIPIWEEIFLSWSVFFSVRPLWSHISCARLPNLCGPWKPFRMVLEDLWFAFIAVTLHYIWTDRNRRLFDQSTSTPTAPAVSVIYCKFSAHIRFFQRPCYDPEQLEQLEKILKSLSTFSSARRYFSARPSLLQIRRR
;
A
#
# COMPACT_ATOMS: atom_id res chain seq x y z
N MET A 1 -5.94 14.21 -11.05
CA MET A 1 -6.06 14.74 -9.68
C MET A 1 -4.72 15.28 -9.16
N ARG A 2 -4.29 16.47 -9.59
CA ARG A 2 -3.20 17.23 -8.93
C ARG A 2 -3.40 18.75 -9.05
N PHE A 3 -4.00 19.24 -10.15
CA PHE A 3 -4.41 20.64 -10.29
C PHE A 3 -5.31 21.11 -9.14
N ALA A 4 -6.40 20.38 -8.89
CA ALA A 4 -7.31 20.70 -7.80
C ALA A 4 -6.64 20.69 -6.41
N GLN A 5 -5.64 19.83 -6.19
CA GLN A 5 -4.92 19.80 -4.91
C GLN A 5 -3.93 20.95 -4.77
N ALA A 6 -3.18 21.30 -5.82
CA ALA A 6 -2.20 22.39 -5.74
C ALA A 6 -2.84 23.77 -5.60
N PHE A 7 -4.03 23.96 -6.20
CA PHE A 7 -4.80 25.19 -6.08
C PHE A 7 -5.92 25.12 -5.03
N LEU A 8 -5.92 24.05 -4.20
CA LEU A 8 -6.89 23.83 -3.13
C LEU A 8 -8.37 23.90 -3.58
N ILE A 9 -8.64 23.53 -4.82
CA ILE A 9 -9.98 23.48 -5.42
C ILE A 9 -10.70 22.23 -4.88
N ARG A 10 -11.64 22.42 -3.96
CA ARG A 10 -12.45 21.34 -3.36
C ARG A 10 -13.80 21.19 -4.05
N SER A 11 -14.23 22.25 -4.73
CA SER A 11 -15.50 22.36 -5.45
C SER A 11 -15.32 23.19 -6.73
N LEU A 12 -16.31 23.16 -7.63
CA LEU A 12 -16.33 24.08 -8.78
C LEU A 12 -16.28 25.54 -8.31
N ARG A 13 -16.94 25.90 -7.20
CA ARG A 13 -16.91 27.26 -6.65
C ARG A 13 -15.49 27.78 -6.37
N ASP A 14 -14.60 26.90 -5.94
CA ASP A 14 -13.19 27.25 -5.68
C ASP A 14 -12.42 27.53 -6.97
N LEU A 15 -12.75 26.83 -8.06
CA LEU A 15 -12.18 27.08 -9.39
C LEU A 15 -12.61 28.46 -9.92
N PHE A 16 -13.83 28.91 -9.59
CA PHE A 16 -14.34 30.23 -9.93
C PHE A 16 -13.85 31.31 -8.95
N GLY A 17 -13.14 30.94 -7.88
CA GLY A 17 -12.65 31.88 -6.87
C GLY A 17 -13.77 32.64 -6.16
N GLY A 18 -14.94 32.00 -5.97
CA GLY A 18 -16.11 32.62 -5.37
C GLY A 18 -16.92 33.53 -6.30
N ARG A 19 -16.56 33.61 -7.59
CA ARG A 19 -17.33 34.35 -8.60
C ARG A 19 -18.60 33.59 -8.99
N THR A 20 -19.60 34.35 -9.42
CA THR A 20 -20.86 33.85 -9.98
C THR A 20 -20.77 33.55 -11.49
N THR A 21 -19.73 34.05 -12.15
CA THR A 21 -19.47 33.90 -13.59
C THR A 21 -18.08 33.32 -13.86
N TRP A 22 -17.95 32.62 -14.99
CA TRP A 22 -16.66 32.10 -15.46
C TRP A 22 -15.72 33.23 -15.90
N PHE A 23 -14.40 32.97 -15.93
CA PHE A 23 -13.39 33.96 -16.33
C PHE A 23 -13.61 34.47 -17.76
N ASP A 24 -13.56 35.79 -17.93
CA ASP A 24 -13.85 36.46 -19.21
C ASP A 24 -12.74 36.23 -20.25
N SER A 25 -11.53 35.93 -19.78
CA SER A 25 -10.40 35.66 -20.67
C SER A 25 -9.44 34.60 -20.13
N ALA A 26 -8.74 33.95 -21.06
CA ALA A 26 -7.65 33.03 -20.73
C ALA A 26 -6.53 33.73 -19.95
N LEU A 27 -6.27 35.02 -20.22
CA LEU A 27 -5.23 35.78 -19.53
C LEU A 27 -5.56 35.91 -18.03
N GLU A 28 -6.81 36.22 -17.72
CA GLU A 28 -7.29 36.31 -16.34
C GLU A 28 -7.16 34.97 -15.60
N PHE A 29 -7.55 33.87 -16.25
CA PHE A 29 -7.37 32.52 -15.72
C PHE A 29 -5.88 32.20 -15.46
N ILE A 30 -4.99 32.57 -16.39
CA ILE A 30 -3.54 32.36 -16.24
C ILE A 30 -2.98 33.20 -15.10
N LEU A 31 -3.39 34.46 -14.93
CA LEU A 31 -2.92 35.29 -13.82
C LEU A 31 -3.36 34.74 -12.47
N ARG A 32 -4.55 34.13 -12.40
CA ARG A 32 -5.06 33.53 -11.16
C ARG A 32 -4.34 32.25 -10.77
N PHE A 33 -4.09 31.38 -11.74
CA PHE A 33 -3.52 30.03 -11.51
C PHE A 33 -2.04 29.92 -11.88
N GLY A 34 -1.42 31.00 -12.34
CA GLY A 34 0.01 31.08 -12.61
C GLY A 34 0.78 31.22 -11.31
N THR A 35 1.72 30.33 -11.05
CA THR A 35 2.66 30.45 -9.92
C THR A 35 3.75 31.45 -10.28
N ILE A 36 3.86 32.56 -9.54
CA ILE A 36 4.95 33.56 -9.69
C ILE A 36 6.31 32.97 -9.25
N GLU A 37 6.29 31.91 -8.45
CA GLU A 37 7.50 31.25 -7.93
C GLU A 37 8.03 30.18 -8.88
N VAL A 38 8.89 30.61 -9.82
CA VAL A 38 10.27 30.14 -10.05
C VAL A 38 10.76 30.96 -11.24
N GLY A 39 11.79 31.78 -10.99
CA GLY A 39 12.32 32.77 -11.93
C GLY A 39 12.56 32.23 -13.33
N ASN A 40 11.74 32.68 -14.26
CA ASN A 40 12.13 33.29 -15.52
C ASN A 40 10.85 33.72 -16.23
N GLN A 41 10.73 35.03 -16.51
CA GLN A 41 9.64 35.59 -17.32
C GLN A 41 9.58 35.01 -18.75
N SER A 42 10.52 34.12 -19.11
CA SER A 42 10.62 33.43 -20.40
C SER A 42 9.99 32.04 -20.44
N ASP A 43 9.47 31.47 -19.35
CA ASP A 43 8.90 30.12 -19.37
C ASP A 43 7.51 30.15 -20.06
N GLN A 44 7.50 30.07 -21.39
CA GLN A 44 6.30 30.03 -22.22
C GLN A 44 5.46 28.74 -22.04
N CYS A 45 5.97 27.74 -21.31
CA CYS A 45 5.36 26.42 -21.20
C CYS A 45 4.15 26.36 -20.24
N PRO A 46 4.19 26.93 -19.02
CA PRO A 46 3.06 26.90 -18.08
C PRO A 46 1.88 27.76 -18.55
N SER A 47 2.13 28.94 -19.12
CA SER A 47 1.09 29.84 -19.63
C SER A 47 0.35 29.25 -20.84
N LYS A 48 1.06 28.61 -21.76
CA LYS A 48 0.45 27.87 -22.89
C LYS A 48 -0.46 26.73 -22.40
N LEU A 49 -0.08 26.04 -21.33
CA LEU A 49 -0.85 24.94 -20.77
C LEU A 49 -2.06 25.40 -19.95
N LEU A 50 -1.92 26.46 -19.16
CA LEU A 50 -3.04 27.11 -18.48
C LEU A 50 -4.05 27.70 -19.48
N ARG A 51 -3.57 28.26 -20.61
CA ARG A 51 -4.42 28.69 -21.72
C ARG A 51 -5.20 27.51 -22.31
N ARG A 52 -4.56 26.36 -22.52
CA ARG A 52 -5.24 25.13 -22.99
C ARG A 52 -6.30 24.70 -21.98
N LEU A 53 -5.93 24.60 -20.70
CA LEU A 53 -6.86 24.23 -19.64
C LEU A 53 -8.09 25.17 -19.57
N TYR A 54 -7.88 26.48 -19.71
CA TYR A 54 -8.97 27.45 -19.79
C TYR A 54 -9.94 27.12 -20.94
N VAL A 55 -9.42 26.87 -22.15
CA VAL A 55 -10.26 26.51 -23.31
C VAL A 55 -11.05 25.23 -23.03
N GLU A 56 -10.39 24.23 -22.44
CA GLU A 56 -11.02 22.95 -22.13
C GLU A 56 -12.16 23.08 -21.12
N VAL A 57 -11.92 23.78 -20.01
CA VAL A 57 -12.94 24.00 -18.98
C VAL A 57 -14.07 24.88 -19.52
N THR A 58 -13.77 25.91 -20.31
CA THR A 58 -14.77 26.77 -20.94
C THR A 58 -15.70 25.98 -21.86
N GLN A 59 -15.17 25.04 -22.65
CA GLN A 59 -16.00 24.17 -23.50
C GLN A 59 -16.92 23.26 -22.70
N ILE A 60 -16.43 22.70 -21.58
CA ILE A 60 -17.23 21.87 -20.69
C ILE A 60 -18.34 22.72 -20.06
N LEU A 61 -17.98 23.90 -19.53
CA LEU A 61 -18.93 24.81 -18.90
C LEU A 61 -20.02 25.26 -19.86
N ARG A 62 -19.70 25.67 -21.09
CA ARG A 62 -20.71 26.06 -22.09
C ARG A 62 -21.69 24.93 -22.43
N ARG A 63 -21.28 23.67 -22.32
CA ARG A 63 -22.17 22.52 -22.57
C ARG A 63 -23.06 22.21 -21.39
N THR A 64 -22.57 22.41 -20.17
CA THR A 64 -23.34 22.20 -18.95
C THR A 64 -24.22 23.41 -18.59
N GLN A 65 -23.80 24.61 -18.98
CA GLN A 65 -24.40 25.91 -18.65
C GLN A 65 -24.15 26.88 -19.83
N PRO A 66 -25.10 26.99 -20.78
CA PRO A 66 -24.93 27.77 -22.02
C PRO A 66 -24.61 29.25 -21.76
N GLU A 67 -25.12 29.79 -20.66
CA GLU A 67 -25.07 31.22 -20.30
C GLU A 67 -23.84 31.60 -19.48
N GLY A 68 -23.00 30.65 -19.06
CA GLY A 68 -21.83 30.91 -18.20
C GLY A 68 -22.17 31.33 -16.76
N VAL A 69 -23.46 31.32 -16.41
CA VAL A 69 -23.99 31.54 -15.07
C VAL A 69 -24.00 30.23 -14.29
N LEU A 70 -23.41 30.25 -13.10
CA LEU A 70 -23.41 29.11 -12.18
C LEU A 70 -24.81 28.93 -11.56
N VAL A 71 -25.64 28.12 -12.20
CA VAL A 71 -26.88 27.63 -11.58
C VAL A 71 -26.53 26.41 -10.74
N CYS A 72 -26.67 26.51 -9.42
CA CYS A 72 -26.69 25.32 -8.56
C CYS A 72 -27.90 24.48 -9.00
N PRO A 73 -27.71 23.24 -9.49
CA PRO A 73 -28.85 22.44 -9.89
C PRO A 73 -29.70 22.14 -8.66
N GLU A 74 -30.97 22.53 -8.68
CA GLU A 74 -31.97 21.89 -7.83
C GLU A 74 -31.99 20.40 -8.16
N GLN A 75 -32.17 19.57 -7.15
CA GLN A 75 -32.16 18.11 -7.29
C GLN A 75 -33.24 17.66 -8.27
N HIS A 76 -32.88 17.44 -9.53
CA HIS A 76 -33.75 16.74 -10.47
C HIS A 76 -33.75 15.25 -10.15
N SER A 77 -34.95 14.69 -10.02
CA SER A 77 -35.24 13.29 -9.69
C SER A 77 -34.98 12.28 -10.82
N ALA A 78 -34.39 12.72 -11.94
CA ALA A 78 -34.02 11.85 -13.06
C ALA A 78 -32.50 11.58 -13.07
N PRO A 79 -32.05 10.33 -13.33
CA PRO A 79 -30.63 10.05 -13.47
C PRO A 79 -30.08 10.81 -14.69
N PRO A 80 -29.07 11.67 -14.50
CA PRO A 80 -28.51 12.40 -15.63
C PRO A 80 -27.86 11.42 -16.62
N PRO A 81 -27.90 11.71 -17.92
CA PRO A 81 -27.17 10.92 -18.90
C PRO A 81 -25.67 10.92 -18.55
N PRO A 82 -24.91 9.87 -18.89
CA PRO A 82 -23.48 9.83 -18.61
C PRO A 82 -22.80 11.02 -19.31
N TYR A 83 -22.39 12.01 -18.52
CA TYR A 83 -21.59 13.13 -19.01
C TYR A 83 -20.22 12.59 -19.45
N TYR A 84 -20.06 12.32 -20.74
CA TYR A 84 -18.74 12.09 -21.31
C TYR A 84 -17.99 13.42 -21.28
N PHE A 85 -17.14 13.61 -20.27
CA PHE A 85 -16.25 14.77 -20.14
C PHE A 85 -15.14 14.71 -21.20
N GLY A 86 -15.49 15.14 -22.41
CA GLY A 86 -14.56 15.32 -23.51
C GLY A 86 -14.66 16.72 -24.10
N ILE A 87 -13.60 17.19 -24.74
CA ILE A 87 -13.53 18.48 -25.44
C ILE A 87 -13.58 18.24 -26.95
N GLN A 88 -14.07 19.22 -27.70
CA GLN A 88 -13.99 19.20 -29.16
C GLN A 88 -12.97 20.24 -29.59
N LEU A 89 -11.89 19.77 -30.20
CA LEU A 89 -10.90 20.65 -30.81
C LEU A 89 -10.98 20.45 -32.32
N SER A 90 -11.38 21.50 -33.02
CA SER A 90 -11.74 21.45 -34.44
C SER A 90 -12.83 20.38 -34.68
N CYS A 91 -12.48 19.26 -35.31
CA CYS A 91 -13.38 18.15 -35.65
C CYS A 91 -13.13 16.85 -34.85
N LYS A 92 -12.18 16.84 -33.89
CA LYS A 92 -11.85 15.64 -33.09
C LYS A 92 -12.34 15.78 -31.64
N LYS A 93 -12.89 14.69 -31.11
CA LYS A 93 -13.28 14.57 -29.69
C LYS A 93 -12.12 14.00 -28.87
N PHE A 94 -11.75 14.66 -27.78
CA PHE A 94 -10.71 14.22 -26.85
C PHE A 94 -11.27 14.09 -25.44
N PHE A 95 -10.75 13.17 -24.63
CA PHE A 95 -11.11 13.08 -23.21
C PHE A 95 -10.42 14.19 -22.42
N PHE A 96 -11.14 14.80 -21.48
CA PHE A 96 -10.61 15.86 -20.62
C PHE A 96 -9.78 15.29 -19.44
N PRO A 97 -8.66 15.93 -19.05
CA PRO A 97 -7.98 17.02 -19.74
C PRO A 97 -7.03 16.51 -20.85
N ILE A 98 -6.86 17.27 -21.95
CA ILE A 98 -5.89 16.97 -23.03
C ILE A 98 -4.46 17.40 -22.68
N ILE A 99 -4.09 17.27 -21.40
CA ILE A 99 -2.76 17.58 -20.89
C ILE A 99 -2.02 16.26 -20.63
N PRO A 100 -0.93 15.97 -21.36
CA PRO A 100 -0.10 14.81 -21.08
C PRO A 100 0.35 14.77 -19.61
N ARG A 101 0.31 13.59 -18.99
CA ARG A 101 0.59 13.41 -17.55
C ARG A 101 1.95 13.97 -17.11
N ASN A 102 2.95 13.91 -17.98
CA ASN A 102 4.28 14.48 -17.78
C ASN A 102 4.31 16.01 -17.81
N GLN A 103 3.42 16.65 -18.58
CA GLN A 103 3.31 18.12 -18.66
C GLN A 103 2.47 18.68 -17.51
N LEU A 104 1.50 17.93 -16.99
CA LEU A 104 0.69 18.32 -15.84
C LEU A 104 1.55 18.67 -14.61
N PHE A 105 2.66 17.96 -14.38
CA PHE A 105 3.57 18.22 -13.25
C PHE A 105 4.36 19.53 -13.35
N ARG A 106 4.44 20.14 -14.54
CA ARG A 106 5.11 21.42 -14.76
C ARG A 106 4.17 22.63 -14.54
N VAL A 107 2.87 22.41 -14.68
CA VAL A 107 1.82 23.45 -14.61
C VAL A 107 1.27 23.57 -13.19
N VAL A 108 1.10 22.41 -12.57
CA VAL A 108 0.61 22.29 -11.22
C VAL A 108 1.84 22.32 -10.35
N GLY A 109 2.03 23.39 -9.58
CA GLY A 109 3.12 23.47 -8.60
C GLY A 109 3.27 22.15 -7.84
N LYS A 110 4.51 21.79 -7.48
CA LYS A 110 4.72 20.62 -6.63
C LYS A 110 3.81 20.77 -5.42
N ALA A 111 2.91 19.81 -5.20
CA ALA A 111 2.09 19.82 -3.99
C ALA A 111 3.03 20.04 -2.80
N LEU A 112 2.65 20.96 -1.91
CA LEU A 112 3.42 21.19 -0.69
C LEU A 112 3.71 19.81 -0.07
N PRO A 113 4.98 19.52 0.25
CA PRO A 113 5.31 18.25 0.86
C PRO A 113 4.43 18.07 2.09
N PRO A 114 3.83 16.89 2.30
CA PRO A 114 2.93 16.68 3.42
C PRO A 114 3.67 16.98 4.73
N ASP A 115 3.05 17.76 5.61
CA ASP A 115 3.62 18.10 6.93
C ASP A 115 3.81 16.86 7.81
N LYS A 116 3.09 15.78 7.50
CA LYS A 116 3.15 14.51 8.22
C LYS A 116 4.13 13.54 7.54
N PRO A 117 4.93 12.81 8.33
CA PRO A 117 5.82 11.78 7.80
C PRO A 117 5.01 10.69 7.09
N HIS A 118 5.62 10.04 6.10
CA HIS A 118 5.00 8.90 5.41
C HIS A 118 4.64 7.79 6.44
N PRO A 119 3.45 7.15 6.36
CA PRO A 119 2.99 6.22 7.40
C PRO A 119 3.96 5.07 7.71
N MET A 120 4.67 4.56 6.71
CA MET A 120 5.70 3.53 6.91
C MET A 120 6.83 3.94 7.88
N LEU A 121 7.04 5.23 8.09
CA LEU A 121 8.07 5.74 9.01
C LEU A 121 7.68 5.58 10.48
N PHE A 122 6.40 5.33 10.79
CA PHE A 122 5.96 4.99 12.14
C PHE A 122 6.47 3.61 12.61
N HIS A 123 6.85 2.74 11.67
CA HIS A 123 7.42 1.43 11.97
C HIS A 123 8.95 1.47 12.15
N MET A 124 9.58 2.63 11.99
CA MET A 124 11.02 2.78 11.95
C MET A 124 11.54 3.61 13.13
N CYS A 125 12.72 3.23 13.61
CA CYS A 125 13.48 4.06 14.55
C CYS A 125 13.85 5.39 13.88
N GLU A 126 13.86 6.47 14.65
CA GLU A 126 14.14 7.83 14.17
C GLU A 126 15.46 7.94 13.42
N ARG A 127 16.48 7.19 13.87
CA ARG A 127 17.83 7.16 13.27
C ARG A 127 17.83 6.72 11.81
N ASP A 128 16.87 5.88 11.41
CA ASP A 128 16.78 5.31 10.05
C ASP A 128 15.89 6.14 9.10
N ARG A 129 15.23 7.20 9.60
CA ARG A 129 14.29 8.02 8.80
C ARG A 129 14.99 8.84 7.71
N SER A 130 16.30 9.08 7.82
CA SER A 130 17.10 9.79 6.79
C SER A 130 17.07 9.09 5.43
N ARG A 131 16.84 7.77 5.39
CA ARG A 131 16.75 6.96 4.16
C ARG A 131 15.30 6.65 3.74
N ALA A 132 14.31 7.28 4.38
CA ALA A 132 12.87 7.07 4.20
C ALA A 132 12.41 6.95 2.74
N SER A 133 12.86 7.87 1.89
CA SER A 133 12.44 7.94 0.48
C SER A 133 12.84 6.70 -0.32
N TYR A 134 14.06 6.19 -0.13
CA TYR A 134 14.53 4.96 -0.76
C TYR A 134 13.72 3.74 -0.28
N TRP A 135 13.44 3.66 1.02
CA TRP A 135 12.67 2.56 1.59
C TRP A 135 11.26 2.47 1.03
N VAL A 136 10.57 3.61 0.94
CA VAL A 136 9.22 3.65 0.36
C VAL A 136 9.25 3.19 -1.09
N GLN A 137 10.24 3.63 -1.87
CA GLN A 137 10.39 3.20 -3.26
C GLN A 137 10.65 1.69 -3.39
N ASP A 138 11.56 1.14 -2.58
CA ASP A 138 11.89 -0.28 -2.62
C ASP A 138 10.73 -1.14 -2.15
N PHE A 139 9.98 -0.69 -1.14
CA PHE A 139 8.72 -1.32 -0.75
C PHE A 139 7.74 -1.37 -1.92
N TYR A 140 7.55 -0.27 -2.67
CA TYR A 140 6.63 -0.29 -3.82
C TYR A 140 7.11 -1.21 -4.95
N LYS A 141 8.43 -1.28 -5.22
CA LYS A 141 8.98 -2.21 -6.21
C LYS A 141 8.70 -3.65 -5.80
N LEU A 142 9.01 -3.99 -4.55
CA LEU A 142 8.75 -5.31 -3.97
C LEU A 142 7.25 -5.62 -3.98
N PHE A 143 6.41 -4.71 -3.52
CA PHE A 143 4.97 -4.91 -3.43
C PHE A 143 4.33 -5.12 -4.81
N LYS A 144 4.79 -4.40 -5.84
CA LYS A 144 4.34 -4.63 -7.22
C LYS A 144 4.70 -6.04 -7.71
N ARG A 145 5.91 -6.52 -7.38
CA ARG A 145 6.36 -7.88 -7.70
C ARG A 145 5.53 -8.93 -6.95
N LEU A 146 5.38 -8.76 -5.63
CA LEU A 146 4.64 -9.68 -4.76
C LEU A 146 3.14 -9.71 -5.07
N ARG A 147 2.51 -8.62 -5.52
CA ARG A 147 1.08 -8.62 -5.87
C ARG A 147 0.75 -9.61 -6.99
N ARG A 148 1.70 -9.92 -7.87
CA ARG A 148 1.54 -10.93 -8.93
C ARG A 148 1.70 -12.36 -8.41
N ARG A 149 2.20 -12.51 -7.17
CA ARG A 149 2.66 -13.75 -6.56
C ARG A 149 1.82 -14.16 -5.34
N LEU A 150 1.27 -13.19 -4.61
CA LEU A 150 0.42 -13.41 -3.45
C LEU A 150 -1.05 -13.36 -3.83
N LEU A 151 -1.86 -14.16 -3.14
CA LEU A 151 -3.31 -13.99 -3.23
C LEU A 151 -3.69 -12.63 -2.64
N PRO A 152 -4.68 -11.93 -3.21
CA PRO A 152 -5.01 -10.56 -2.83
C PRO A 152 -5.19 -10.35 -1.33
N ILE A 153 -5.81 -11.31 -0.64
CA ILE A 153 -6.11 -11.22 0.79
C ILE A 153 -4.84 -11.12 1.67
N TYR A 154 -3.77 -11.87 1.36
CA TYR A 154 -2.51 -11.81 2.11
C TYR A 154 -1.74 -10.52 1.77
N SER A 155 -1.78 -10.11 0.51
CA SER A 155 -1.18 -8.86 0.07
C SER A 155 -1.85 -7.64 0.71
N ASP A 156 -3.16 -7.68 0.92
CA ASP A 156 -3.95 -6.58 1.49
C ASP A 156 -3.60 -6.32 2.96
N VAL A 157 -3.58 -7.37 3.81
CA VAL A 157 -3.22 -7.22 5.24
C VAL A 157 -1.81 -6.64 5.37
N ARG A 158 -0.85 -7.16 4.61
CA ARG A 158 0.53 -6.65 4.59
C ARG A 158 0.58 -5.17 4.20
N PHE A 159 -0.12 -4.80 3.13
CA PHE A 159 -0.19 -3.41 2.68
C PHE A 159 -0.77 -2.51 3.77
N ARG A 160 -1.92 -2.87 4.33
CA ARG A 160 -2.56 -2.07 5.38
C ARG A 160 -1.71 -1.96 6.62
N LEU A 161 -0.95 -3.00 6.99
CA LEU A 161 0.02 -2.92 8.07
C LEU A 161 1.10 -1.87 7.76
N SER A 162 1.77 -1.99 6.61
CA SER A 162 2.86 -1.07 6.24
C SER A 162 2.41 0.38 6.18
N PHE A 163 1.14 0.65 5.82
CA PHE A 163 0.58 2.00 5.75
C PHE A 163 -0.17 2.45 7.01
N CYS A 164 -0.15 1.66 8.10
CA CYS A 164 -0.89 1.97 9.33
C CYS A 164 -2.39 2.21 9.10
N ILE A 165 -3.02 1.33 8.32
CA ILE A 165 -4.46 1.40 7.97
C ILE A 165 -5.28 0.33 8.71
N LEU A 166 -4.65 -0.72 9.26
CA LEU A 166 -5.41 -1.73 10.00
C LEU A 166 -5.99 -1.12 11.29
N PRO A 167 -7.26 -1.40 11.64
CA PRO A 167 -7.92 -0.87 12.83
C PRO A 167 -7.45 -1.61 14.10
N VAL A 168 -6.21 -1.32 14.51
CA VAL A 168 -5.70 -1.72 15.82
C VAL A 168 -6.35 -0.86 16.91
N ARG A 169 -6.53 -1.44 18.10
CA ARG A 169 -7.31 -0.79 19.18
C ARG A 169 -6.66 0.49 19.70
N ALA A 170 -5.34 0.64 19.59
CA ALA A 170 -4.67 1.91 19.92
C ALA A 170 -5.20 3.12 19.11
N LEU A 171 -5.80 2.91 17.94
CA LEU A 171 -6.40 3.99 17.15
C LEU A 171 -7.74 4.49 17.72
N SER A 172 -8.37 3.74 18.61
CA SER A 172 -9.64 4.07 19.26
C SER A 172 -9.44 4.85 20.57
N TRP A 173 -8.28 5.48 20.77
CA TRP A 173 -7.94 6.21 21.99
C TRP A 173 -8.97 7.29 22.38
N PHE A 174 -9.63 7.91 21.40
CA PHE A 174 -10.65 8.93 21.63
C PHE A 174 -11.92 8.39 22.35
N LEU A 175 -12.11 7.07 22.38
CA LEU A 175 -13.21 6.41 23.09
C LEU A 175 -12.82 5.95 24.51
N GLN A 176 -11.57 6.16 24.94
CA GLN A 176 -11.05 5.62 26.18
C GLN A 176 -11.78 6.15 27.43
N GLN A 177 -12.33 7.37 27.37
CA GLN A 177 -13.12 7.94 28.48
C GLN A 177 -14.39 7.12 28.77
N ALA A 178 -15.09 6.66 27.72
CA ALA A 178 -16.29 5.84 27.87
C ALA A 178 -15.97 4.36 28.07
N HIS A 179 -14.86 3.89 27.49
CA HIS A 179 -14.44 2.50 27.52
C HIS A 179 -12.93 2.42 27.80
N PRO A 180 -12.50 2.38 29.08
CA PRO A 180 -11.08 2.45 29.45
C PRO A 180 -10.21 1.36 28.81
N GLU A 181 -10.78 0.17 28.59
CA GLU A 181 -10.08 -0.98 28.02
C GLU A 181 -10.10 -1.00 26.47
N ILE A 182 -10.70 -0.01 25.82
CA ILE A 182 -10.92 -0.05 24.36
C ILE A 182 -9.63 -0.07 23.55
N ILE A 183 -8.52 0.42 24.13
CA ILE A 183 -7.20 0.44 23.49
C ILE A 183 -6.34 -0.79 23.80
N LEU A 184 -6.75 -1.62 24.76
CA LEU A 184 -5.96 -2.73 25.27
C LEU A 184 -6.03 -3.95 24.33
N CYS A 185 -5.00 -4.78 24.38
CA CYS A 185 -4.88 -6.01 23.61
C CYS A 185 -6.01 -6.99 23.95
N THR A 186 -6.60 -7.61 22.93
CA THR A 186 -7.66 -8.61 23.10
C THR A 186 -7.15 -9.95 23.65
N GLN A 187 -5.85 -10.09 23.87
CA GLN A 187 -5.27 -11.29 24.44
C GLN A 187 -5.53 -11.33 25.95
N LYS A 188 -6.14 -12.44 26.41
CA LYS A 188 -6.41 -12.65 27.83
C LYS A 188 -5.09 -12.52 28.63
N HIS A 189 -5.14 -11.74 29.71
CA HIS A 189 -4.00 -11.46 30.61
C HIS A 189 -2.84 -10.67 29.98
N CYS A 190 -2.99 -10.12 28.77
CA CYS A 190 -1.93 -9.30 28.19
C CYS A 190 -1.90 -7.88 28.78
N GLY A 191 -3.05 -7.20 28.85
CA GLY A 191 -3.18 -5.88 29.49
C GLY A 191 -2.47 -4.70 28.78
N GLU A 192 -1.64 -4.96 27.77
CA GLU A 192 -0.89 -3.94 27.03
C GLU A 192 -1.74 -3.20 25.99
N VAL A 193 -1.31 -2.00 25.57
CA VAL A 193 -1.93 -1.26 24.47
C VAL A 193 -1.73 -2.01 23.14
N GLU A 194 -2.81 -2.25 22.40
CA GLU A 194 -2.76 -2.93 21.10
C GLU A 194 -2.26 -1.99 19.99
N SER A 195 -0.96 -1.73 19.97
CA SER A 195 -0.28 -1.09 18.84
C SER A 195 -0.07 -2.08 17.69
N TYR A 196 0.33 -1.60 16.51
CA TYR A 196 0.73 -2.48 15.39
C TYR A 196 1.85 -3.43 15.78
N GLN A 197 2.90 -2.91 16.40
CA GLN A 197 4.06 -3.70 16.79
C GLN A 197 3.68 -4.70 17.89
N HIS A 198 2.89 -4.27 18.89
CA HIS A 198 2.41 -5.18 19.92
C HIS A 198 1.59 -6.32 19.31
N LEU A 199 0.54 -6.00 18.54
CA LEU A 199 -0.35 -7.00 17.94
C LEU A 199 0.40 -7.99 17.06
N PHE A 200 1.31 -7.51 16.21
CA PHE A 200 1.93 -8.34 15.19
C PHE A 200 3.30 -8.88 15.56
N PHE A 201 3.91 -8.48 16.68
CA PHE A 201 5.29 -8.83 16.99
C PHE A 201 5.56 -9.06 18.48
N ASP A 202 5.21 -8.11 19.35
CA ASP A 202 5.64 -8.12 20.77
C ASP A 202 4.62 -8.74 21.74
N CYS A 203 3.41 -9.07 21.29
CA CYS A 203 2.42 -9.69 22.17
C CYS A 203 2.89 -11.06 22.64
N SER A 204 2.64 -11.39 23.91
CA SER A 204 2.99 -12.69 24.53
C SER A 204 2.45 -13.90 23.77
N TRP A 205 1.33 -13.75 23.07
CA TRP A 205 0.78 -14.79 22.19
C TRP A 205 1.49 -14.87 20.82
N THR A 206 1.99 -13.75 20.31
CA THR A 206 2.60 -13.67 18.97
C THR A 206 4.09 -14.00 19.00
N ILE A 207 4.79 -13.73 20.09
CA ILE A 207 6.22 -14.03 20.27
C ILE A 207 6.53 -15.52 19.98
N PRO A 208 5.83 -16.51 20.58
CA PRO A 208 6.13 -17.93 20.34
C PRO A 208 5.96 -18.34 18.88
N ILE A 209 4.99 -17.75 18.17
CA ILE A 209 4.79 -18.00 16.72
C ILE A 209 6.01 -17.51 15.95
N TRP A 210 6.50 -16.30 16.24
CA TRP A 210 7.69 -15.77 15.58
C TRP A 210 8.96 -16.52 15.93
N GLU A 211 9.11 -17.01 17.15
CA GLU A 211 10.28 -17.81 17.56
C GLU A 211 10.40 -19.09 16.75
N GLU A 212 9.30 -19.83 16.60
CA GLU A 212 9.25 -21.02 15.75
C GLU A 212 9.58 -20.72 14.28
N ILE A 213 9.05 -19.60 13.77
CA ILE A 213 9.32 -19.14 12.40
C ILE A 213 10.78 -18.73 12.24
N PHE A 214 11.34 -17.94 13.14
CA PHE A 214 12.72 -17.46 13.02
C PHE A 214 13.71 -18.58 13.18
N LEU A 215 13.44 -19.54 14.06
CA LEU A 215 14.23 -20.76 14.17
C LEU A 215 14.21 -21.53 12.85
N SER A 216 13.03 -21.71 12.25
CA SER A 216 12.84 -22.37 10.95
C SER A 216 13.63 -21.76 9.81
N TRP A 217 13.74 -20.43 9.80
CA TRP A 217 14.37 -19.69 8.71
C TRP A 217 15.81 -19.24 9.00
N SER A 218 16.33 -19.53 10.20
CA SER A 218 17.64 -19.04 10.67
C SER A 218 18.80 -19.48 9.78
N VAL A 219 18.69 -20.63 9.10
CA VAL A 219 19.71 -21.10 8.14
C VAL A 219 19.99 -20.11 7.00
N PHE A 220 19.01 -19.28 6.64
CA PHE A 220 19.14 -18.33 5.52
C PHE A 220 19.66 -16.96 5.94
N PHE A 221 19.53 -16.60 7.21
CA PHE A 221 19.75 -15.23 7.69
C PHE A 221 20.90 -15.16 8.69
N SER A 222 21.77 -14.17 8.50
CA SER A 222 22.88 -13.84 9.41
C SER A 222 22.43 -13.10 10.67
N VAL A 223 21.20 -12.59 10.68
CA VAL A 223 20.62 -11.83 11.79
C VAL A 223 19.21 -12.33 12.08
N ARG A 224 18.82 -12.28 13.35
CA ARG A 224 17.42 -12.51 13.75
C ARG A 224 16.54 -11.42 13.12
N PRO A 225 15.42 -11.76 12.48
CA PRO A 225 14.50 -10.77 11.96
C PRO A 225 13.96 -9.86 13.08
N LEU A 226 13.68 -8.61 12.72
CA LEU A 226 13.22 -7.54 13.61
C LEU A 226 11.88 -7.02 13.10
N TRP A 227 11.18 -6.22 13.90
CA TRP A 227 9.91 -5.62 13.50
C TRP A 227 9.97 -4.95 12.13
N SER A 228 11.02 -4.15 11.86
CA SER A 228 11.20 -3.44 10.59
C SER A 228 11.37 -4.37 9.38
N HIS A 229 11.86 -5.60 9.57
CA HIS A 229 11.92 -6.62 8.52
C HIS A 229 10.51 -7.11 8.12
N ILE A 230 9.58 -7.10 9.07
CA ILE A 230 8.19 -7.51 8.88
C ILE A 230 7.36 -6.35 8.33
N SER A 231 7.29 -5.24 9.07
CA SER A 231 6.40 -4.11 8.82
C SER A 231 6.78 -3.28 7.60
N CYS A 232 8.07 -3.10 7.34
CA CYS A 232 8.57 -2.34 6.18
C CYS A 232 8.96 -3.24 5.00
N ALA A 233 8.71 -4.55 5.07
CA ALA A 233 9.11 -5.51 4.03
C ALA A 233 10.60 -5.44 3.67
N ARG A 234 11.47 -5.45 4.68
CA ARG A 234 12.92 -5.50 4.51
C ARG A 234 13.41 -6.93 4.64
N LEU A 235 14.20 -7.41 3.68
CA LEU A 235 14.78 -8.73 3.76
C LEU A 235 15.91 -8.69 4.82
N PRO A 236 15.91 -9.60 5.82
CA PRO A 236 17.05 -9.72 6.72
C PRO A 236 18.32 -10.07 5.94
N ASN A 237 19.49 -9.74 6.50
CA ASN A 237 20.76 -10.00 5.83
C ASN A 237 20.96 -11.50 5.61
N LEU A 238 21.14 -11.91 4.36
CA LEU A 238 21.36 -13.30 3.99
C LEU A 238 22.76 -13.78 4.41
N CYS A 239 22.83 -15.02 4.87
CA CYS A 239 24.09 -15.75 5.01
C CYS A 239 24.79 -15.87 3.63
N GLY A 240 26.13 -15.87 3.63
CA GLY A 240 26.95 -15.88 2.41
C GLY A 240 26.51 -16.88 1.33
N PRO A 241 26.32 -18.18 1.66
CA PRO A 241 25.91 -19.20 0.69
C PRO A 241 24.54 -18.95 0.03
N TRP A 242 23.69 -18.16 0.68
CA TRP A 242 22.32 -17.90 0.25
C TRP A 242 22.17 -16.57 -0.52
N LYS A 243 23.20 -15.73 -0.57
CA LYS A 243 23.18 -14.46 -1.32
C LYS A 243 22.83 -14.63 -2.81
N PRO A 244 23.31 -15.65 -3.54
CA PRO A 244 22.92 -15.87 -4.94
C PRO A 244 21.42 -16.14 -5.11
N PHE A 245 20.77 -16.70 -4.09
CA PHE A 245 19.36 -17.09 -4.09
C PHE A 245 18.41 -15.97 -3.66
N ARG A 246 18.91 -14.72 -3.59
CA ARG A 246 18.22 -13.59 -2.96
C ARG A 246 16.81 -13.37 -3.47
N MET A 247 16.60 -13.39 -4.80
CA MET A 247 15.28 -13.11 -5.35
C MET A 247 14.23 -14.13 -4.90
N VAL A 248 14.53 -15.43 -5.09
CA VAL A 248 13.62 -16.52 -4.73
C VAL A 248 13.39 -16.56 -3.21
N LEU A 249 14.44 -16.36 -2.40
CA LEU A 249 14.31 -16.23 -0.94
C LEU A 249 13.47 -15.05 -0.53
N GLU A 250 13.61 -13.90 -1.20
CA GLU A 250 12.82 -12.70 -0.91
C GLU A 250 11.34 -12.95 -1.18
N ASP A 251 11.00 -13.58 -2.30
CA ASP A 251 9.61 -13.93 -2.62
C ASP A 251 9.02 -14.92 -1.63
N LEU A 252 9.75 -15.98 -1.28
CA LEU A 252 9.33 -16.98 -0.30
C LEU A 252 9.16 -16.38 1.08
N TRP A 253 10.16 -15.63 1.55
CA TRP A 253 10.13 -14.97 2.86
C TRP A 253 8.93 -14.05 2.99
N PHE A 254 8.71 -13.17 2.01
CA PHE A 254 7.60 -12.22 2.12
C PHE A 254 6.23 -12.84 1.88
N ALA A 255 6.14 -13.93 1.13
CA ALA A 255 4.93 -14.75 1.09
C ALA A 255 4.64 -15.37 2.44
N PHE A 256 5.65 -15.95 3.07
CA PHE A 256 5.54 -16.52 4.41
C PHE A 256 5.09 -15.48 5.43
N ILE A 257 5.76 -14.33 5.48
CA ILE A 257 5.38 -13.21 6.36
C ILE A 257 3.94 -12.73 6.07
N ALA A 258 3.53 -12.61 4.81
CA ALA A 258 2.17 -12.19 4.48
C ALA A 258 1.10 -13.19 4.99
N VAL A 259 1.38 -14.48 4.90
CA VAL A 259 0.53 -15.54 5.47
C VAL A 259 0.47 -15.45 7.00
N THR A 260 1.61 -15.27 7.66
CA THR A 260 1.69 -15.12 9.12
C THR A 260 0.94 -13.89 9.62
N LEU A 261 1.14 -12.73 8.99
CA LEU A 261 0.45 -11.49 9.33
C LEU A 261 -1.07 -11.64 9.16
N HIS A 262 -1.51 -12.21 8.04
CA HIS A 262 -2.93 -12.49 7.84
C HIS A 262 -3.49 -13.42 8.91
N TYR A 263 -2.74 -14.47 9.28
CA TYR A 263 -3.16 -15.39 10.34
C TYR A 263 -3.34 -14.65 11.67
N ILE A 264 -2.33 -13.89 12.10
CA ILE A 264 -2.38 -13.09 13.34
C ILE A 264 -3.58 -12.14 13.34
N TRP A 265 -3.78 -11.41 12.23
CA TRP A 265 -4.91 -10.50 12.08
C TRP A 265 -6.26 -11.21 12.17
N THR A 266 -6.39 -12.38 11.54
CA THR A 266 -7.63 -13.16 11.55
C THR A 266 -7.92 -13.72 12.94
N ASP A 267 -6.91 -14.28 13.61
CA ASP A 267 -7.05 -14.83 14.96
C ASP A 267 -7.46 -13.71 15.95
N ARG A 268 -6.79 -12.55 15.88
CA ARG A 268 -7.19 -11.38 16.67
C ARG A 268 -8.64 -10.97 16.42
N ASN A 269 -9.10 -10.97 15.16
CA ASN A 269 -10.49 -10.60 14.85
C ASN A 269 -11.48 -11.61 15.41
N ARG A 270 -11.18 -12.92 15.40
CA ARG A 270 -12.03 -13.92 16.07
C ARG A 270 -12.07 -13.71 17.58
N ARG A 271 -10.94 -13.37 18.21
CA ARG A 271 -10.91 -13.02 19.64
C ARG A 271 -11.77 -11.79 19.94
N LEU A 272 -11.73 -10.80 19.05
CA LEU A 272 -12.46 -9.54 19.23
C LEU A 272 -13.97 -9.68 18.99
N PHE A 273 -14.38 -10.34 17.91
CA PHE A 273 -15.78 -10.36 17.45
C PHE A 273 -16.51 -11.65 17.81
N ASP A 274 -15.81 -12.78 17.83
CA ASP A 274 -16.39 -14.11 18.05
C ASP A 274 -16.11 -14.64 19.46
N GLN A 275 -15.46 -13.84 20.32
CA GLN A 275 -15.06 -14.19 21.69
C GLN A 275 -14.27 -15.52 21.78
N SER A 276 -13.58 -15.88 20.70
CA SER A 276 -12.80 -17.12 20.63
C SER A 276 -11.56 -17.05 21.54
N THR A 277 -11.06 -18.20 21.97
CA THR A 277 -9.74 -18.29 22.61
C THR A 277 -8.62 -18.25 21.57
N SER A 278 -7.44 -17.79 21.98
CA SER A 278 -6.29 -17.71 21.09
C SER A 278 -5.84 -19.10 20.67
N THR A 279 -5.57 -19.26 19.38
CA THR A 279 -5.06 -20.55 18.89
C THR A 279 -3.68 -20.82 19.51
N PRO A 280 -3.43 -22.02 20.08
CA PRO A 280 -2.11 -22.37 20.59
C PRO A 280 -1.03 -22.32 19.49
N THR A 281 0.24 -22.16 19.88
CA THR A 281 1.36 -21.93 18.94
C THR A 281 1.50 -23.04 17.91
N ALA A 282 1.50 -24.31 18.33
CA ALA A 282 1.71 -25.44 17.43
C ALA A 282 0.64 -25.54 16.30
N PRO A 283 -0.68 -25.49 16.58
CA PRO A 283 -1.69 -25.44 15.53
C PRO A 283 -1.65 -24.16 14.69
N ALA A 284 -1.31 -23.01 15.29
CA ALA A 284 -1.14 -21.77 14.55
C ALA A 284 -0.04 -21.88 13.47
N VAL A 285 1.14 -22.33 13.87
CA VAL A 285 2.28 -22.55 12.96
C VAL A 285 1.95 -23.60 11.89
N SER A 286 1.23 -24.67 12.25
CA SER A 286 0.75 -25.67 11.28
C SER A 286 -0.14 -25.08 10.19
N VAL A 287 -1.10 -24.22 10.55
CA VAL A 287 -1.97 -23.52 9.59
C VAL A 287 -1.18 -22.57 8.71
N ILE A 288 -0.22 -21.84 9.29
CA ILE A 288 0.67 -20.92 8.54
C ILE A 288 1.47 -21.69 7.48
N TYR A 289 2.15 -22.77 7.85
CA TYR A 289 2.91 -23.60 6.89
C TYR A 289 2.01 -24.25 5.84
N CYS A 290 0.81 -24.70 6.21
CA CYS A 290 -0.15 -25.23 5.26
C CYS A 290 -0.54 -24.19 4.20
N LYS A 291 -0.88 -22.97 4.62
CA LYS A 291 -1.21 -21.86 3.71
C LYS A 291 -0.01 -21.43 2.88
N PHE A 292 1.18 -21.38 3.47
CA PHE A 292 2.41 -21.09 2.76
C PHE A 292 2.71 -22.11 1.65
N SER A 293 2.47 -23.40 1.89
CA SER A 293 2.62 -24.44 0.86
C SER A 293 1.74 -24.22 -0.37
N ALA A 294 0.58 -23.58 -0.21
CA ALA A 294 -0.27 -23.21 -1.35
C ALA A 294 0.41 -22.13 -2.21
N HIS A 295 1.14 -21.20 -1.60
CA HIS A 295 1.94 -20.21 -2.33
C HIS A 295 3.16 -20.82 -3.01
N ILE A 296 3.85 -21.77 -2.37
CA ILE A 296 4.94 -22.52 -3.02
C ILE A 296 4.43 -23.20 -4.29
N ARG A 297 3.29 -23.91 -4.20
CA ARG A 297 2.65 -24.56 -5.35
C ARG A 297 2.20 -23.57 -6.43
N PHE A 298 1.87 -22.34 -6.06
CA PHE A 298 1.57 -21.28 -7.01
C PHE A 298 2.85 -20.79 -7.72
N PHE A 299 3.96 -20.63 -6.99
CA PHE A 299 5.25 -20.21 -7.55
C PHE A 299 5.83 -21.21 -8.54
N GLN A 300 5.56 -22.51 -8.35
CA GLN A 300 5.98 -23.59 -9.26
C GLN A 300 5.26 -23.59 -10.62
N ARG A 301 4.24 -22.75 -10.83
CA ARG A 301 3.55 -22.60 -12.13
C ARG A 301 4.38 -21.63 -13.02
N PRO A 302 3.86 -20.93 -14.06
CA PRO A 302 4.71 -20.11 -14.94
C PRO A 302 5.19 -18.79 -14.30
N CYS A 303 5.42 -18.76 -12.98
CA CYS A 303 5.94 -17.62 -12.23
C CYS A 303 7.47 -17.60 -12.13
N TYR A 304 8.11 -18.77 -12.31
CA TYR A 304 9.56 -18.97 -12.27
C TYR A 304 10.06 -19.63 -13.55
N ASP A 305 11.24 -19.21 -13.99
CA ASP A 305 12.01 -19.88 -15.03
C ASP A 305 12.69 -21.16 -14.47
N PRO A 306 13.26 -22.03 -15.34
CA PRO A 306 13.88 -23.28 -14.89
C PRO A 306 15.00 -23.09 -13.85
N GLU A 307 15.79 -22.03 -13.95
CA GLU A 307 16.87 -21.73 -13.00
C GLU A 307 16.29 -21.37 -11.62
N GLN A 308 15.27 -20.52 -11.59
CA GLN A 308 14.56 -20.14 -10.37
C GLN A 308 13.83 -21.32 -9.73
N LEU A 309 13.34 -22.27 -10.54
CA LEU A 309 12.78 -23.51 -10.02
C LEU A 309 13.85 -24.38 -9.34
N GLU A 310 15.05 -24.51 -9.93
CA GLU A 310 16.17 -25.22 -9.28
C GLU A 310 16.58 -24.56 -7.96
N GLN A 311 16.68 -23.22 -7.97
CA GLN A 311 16.93 -22.42 -6.77
C GLN A 311 15.85 -22.67 -5.70
N LEU A 312 14.57 -22.71 -6.10
CA LEU A 312 13.46 -23.03 -5.22
C LEU A 312 13.60 -24.44 -4.63
N GLU A 313 13.91 -25.47 -5.42
CA GLU A 313 14.09 -26.84 -4.92
C GLU A 313 15.17 -26.89 -3.83
N LYS A 314 16.31 -26.22 -4.07
CA LYS A 314 17.44 -26.16 -3.13
C LYS A 314 17.08 -25.46 -1.82
N ILE A 315 16.36 -24.33 -1.90
CA ILE A 315 15.87 -23.61 -0.71
C ILE A 315 14.90 -24.49 0.09
N LEU A 316 13.92 -25.11 -0.59
CA LEU A 316 12.92 -25.95 0.08
C LEU A 316 13.54 -27.18 0.73
N LYS A 317 14.55 -27.79 0.10
CA LYS A 317 15.33 -28.89 0.69
C LYS A 317 16.04 -28.44 1.97
N SER A 318 16.64 -27.26 1.98
CA SER A 318 17.28 -26.74 3.20
C SER A 318 16.27 -26.37 4.29
N LEU A 319 15.11 -25.84 3.92
CA LEU A 319 14.06 -25.50 4.87
C LEU A 319 13.43 -26.77 5.48
N SER A 320 13.29 -27.85 4.71
CA SER A 320 12.68 -29.10 5.17
C SER A 320 13.61 -29.97 6.03
N THR A 321 14.93 -29.79 5.92
CA THR A 321 15.90 -30.52 6.75
C THR A 321 16.19 -29.81 8.08
N PHE A 322 15.93 -28.51 8.16
CA PHE A 322 16.34 -27.69 9.29
C PHE A 322 15.21 -27.47 10.32
N SER A 323 15.52 -27.69 11.61
CA SER A 323 14.73 -27.25 12.79
C SER A 323 13.23 -27.67 12.81
N SER A 324 12.33 -26.82 13.35
CA SER A 324 10.91 -27.14 13.53
C SER A 324 10.17 -27.29 12.21
N ALA A 325 10.58 -26.58 11.14
CA ALA A 325 10.10 -26.81 9.78
C ALA A 325 10.23 -28.28 9.35
N ARG A 326 11.30 -28.99 9.75
CA ARG A 326 11.46 -30.43 9.51
C ARG A 326 10.29 -31.24 10.05
N ARG A 327 9.85 -30.98 11.29
CA ARG A 327 8.72 -31.70 11.91
C ARG A 327 7.43 -31.51 11.12
N TYR A 328 7.19 -30.29 10.62
CA TYR A 328 6.01 -29.98 9.82
C TYR A 328 6.04 -30.64 8.45
N PHE A 329 7.19 -30.58 7.76
CA PHE A 329 7.31 -31.14 6.41
C PHE A 329 7.50 -32.65 6.40
N SER A 330 8.09 -33.25 7.44
CA SER A 330 8.17 -34.71 7.59
C SER A 330 6.79 -35.32 7.82
N ALA A 331 5.91 -34.64 8.56
CA ALA A 331 4.53 -35.08 8.77
C ALA A 331 3.66 -34.94 7.51
N ARG A 332 4.03 -34.05 6.58
CA ARG A 332 3.27 -33.79 5.34
C ARG A 332 4.20 -33.56 4.14
N PRO A 333 4.88 -34.59 3.63
CA PRO A 333 5.86 -34.46 2.55
C PRO A 333 5.27 -33.91 1.24
N SER A 334 3.98 -34.21 1.00
CA SER A 334 3.23 -33.75 -0.17
C SER A 334 3.05 -32.24 -0.26
N LEU A 335 3.27 -31.49 0.83
CA LEU A 335 3.18 -30.02 0.82
C LEU A 335 4.36 -29.35 0.10
N LEU A 336 5.50 -30.03 -0.01
CA LEU A 336 6.67 -29.55 -0.73
C LEU A 336 6.89 -30.25 -2.08
N GLN A 337 6.06 -31.23 -2.42
CA GLN A 337 6.21 -31.95 -3.68
C GLN A 337 6.04 -30.99 -4.87
N ILE A 338 7.11 -30.90 -5.66
CA ILE A 338 7.15 -30.17 -6.91
C ILE A 338 6.40 -31.00 -7.94
N ARG A 339 5.26 -30.51 -8.41
CA ARG A 339 4.54 -31.14 -9.52
C ARG A 339 5.15 -30.63 -10.83
N ARG A 340 6.15 -31.35 -11.34
CA ARG A 340 6.64 -31.14 -12.71
C ARG A 340 5.47 -31.45 -13.66
N ARG A 341 5.16 -30.51 -14.55
CA ARG A 341 4.20 -30.72 -15.63
C ARG A 341 4.90 -31.37 -16.81
#